data_AF-A0A528AL52-F1
#
_entry.id   AF-A0A528AL52-F1
#
_cell.length_a   1.000
_cell.length_b   1.000
_cell.length_c   1.000
_cell.angle_alpha   90.00
_cell.angle_beta   90.00
_cell.angle_gamma   90.00
#
_symmetry.space_group_name_H-M   'P 1'
#
loop_
_entity.id
_entity.type
_entity.pdbx_description
1 polymer ?
#
loop_
_entity_poly.entity_id
_entity_poly.type
_entity_poly.pdbx_seq_one_letter_code
_entity_poly.pdbx_strand_id
1 'polypeptide(L)' 'FWGALDLAVTRFSGRRAPLHPGGIPALPDDVAQEAYDREVSSAGFWPGGGGIDYPAFYAYAYPTPNGYRAATVRPDA' A
#
# COMPACT_ATOMS: atom_id res chain seq x y z
N PHE A 1 1.21 10.14 -2.42
CA PHE A 1 0.61 10.98 -3.47
C PHE A 1 0.12 12.25 -2.82
N TRP A 2 -0.10 13.32 -3.57
CA TRP A 2 -0.57 14.62 -3.06
C TRP A 2 0.52 15.60 -2.59
N GLY A 3 1.82 15.27 -2.78
CA GLY A 3 2.94 16.21 -2.76
C GLY A 3 3.63 16.31 -4.14
N ALA A 4 4.58 17.25 -4.29
CA ALA A 4 5.49 17.23 -5.42
C ALA A 4 6.49 16.08 -5.24
N LEU A 5 6.89 15.40 -6.33
CA LEU A 5 7.91 14.33 -6.35
C LEU A 5 7.53 13.01 -5.66
N ASP A 6 6.24 12.72 -5.50
CA ASP A 6 5.81 11.38 -5.08
C ASP A 6 6.12 10.33 -6.15
N LEU A 7 6.72 9.21 -5.74
CA LEU A 7 6.94 8.04 -6.59
C LEU A 7 6.13 6.87 -6.07
N ALA A 8 5.41 6.19 -6.96
CA ALA A 8 4.86 4.86 -6.66
C ALA A 8 4.99 3.92 -7.84
N VAL A 9 5.26 2.67 -7.52
CA VAL A 9 5.03 1.54 -8.40
C VAL A 9 4.05 0.61 -7.72
N THR A 10 2.98 0.28 -8.44
CA THR A 10 1.97 -0.66 -7.98
C THR A 10 1.85 -1.78 -9.00
N ARG A 11 1.95 -3.03 -8.52
CA ARG A 11 1.79 -4.22 -9.34
C ARG A 11 0.63 -5.05 -8.81
N PHE A 12 -0.14 -5.60 -9.74
CA PHE A 12 -1.26 -6.48 -9.44
C PHE A 12 -0.93 -7.89 -9.90
N SER A 13 -1.29 -8.89 -9.10
CA SER A 13 -1.09 -10.30 -9.48
C SER A 13 -2.17 -10.78 -10.47
N GLY A 14 -3.28 -10.04 -10.59
CA GLY A 14 -4.47 -10.41 -11.35
C GLY A 14 -5.42 -11.33 -10.58
N ARG A 15 -5.01 -11.91 -9.44
CA ARG A 15 -5.89 -12.70 -8.56
C ARG A 15 -6.84 -11.78 -7.79
N ARG A 16 -8.05 -12.28 -7.49
CA ARG A 16 -8.96 -11.61 -6.55
C ARG A 16 -8.37 -11.60 -5.15
N ALA A 17 -8.44 -10.47 -4.48
CA ALA A 17 -8.13 -10.37 -3.06
C ALA A 17 -9.37 -10.71 -2.21
N PRO A 18 -9.19 -10.99 -0.90
CA PRO A 18 -10.30 -10.99 0.05
C PRO A 18 -11.04 -9.66 0.03
N LEU A 19 -12.33 -9.67 0.37
CA LEU A 19 -13.14 -8.46 0.45
C LEU A 19 -12.54 -7.50 1.48
N HIS A 20 -12.32 -6.25 1.08
CA HIS A 20 -11.80 -5.23 1.99
C HIS A 20 -12.77 -5.04 3.17
N PRO A 21 -12.28 -5.02 4.43
CA PRO A 21 -13.15 -4.98 5.61
C PRO A 21 -13.92 -3.67 5.77
N GLY A 22 -13.56 -2.63 5.01
CA GLY A 22 -14.20 -1.32 5.09
C GLY A 22 -13.86 -0.57 6.39
N GLY A 23 -14.76 0.30 6.83
CA GLY A 23 -14.67 0.97 8.13
C GLY A 23 -13.71 2.16 8.19
N ILE A 24 -13.33 2.70 7.04
CA ILE A 24 -12.49 3.91 6.96
C ILE A 24 -13.38 5.15 7.15
N PRO A 25 -13.11 6.03 8.13
CA PRO A 25 -13.94 7.21 8.37
C PRO A 25 -14.10 8.07 7.11
N ALA A 26 -15.34 8.49 6.82
CA ALA A 26 -15.70 9.30 5.66
C ALA A 26 -15.36 8.68 4.28
N LEU A 27 -15.13 7.37 4.21
CA LEU A 27 -14.98 6.62 2.96
C LEU A 27 -16.03 5.49 2.89
N PRO A 28 -16.94 5.49 1.91
CA PRO A 28 -17.87 4.38 1.70
C PRO A 28 -17.16 3.04 1.52
N ASP A 29 -17.72 1.97 2.09
CA ASP A 29 -17.11 0.64 2.09
C ASP A 29 -16.97 0.06 0.68
N ASP A 30 -17.95 0.31 -0.19
CA ASP A 30 -17.97 -0.15 -1.58
C ASP A 30 -16.80 0.43 -2.40
N VAL A 31 -16.45 1.69 -2.17
CA VAL A 31 -15.27 2.32 -2.77
C VAL A 31 -13.99 1.62 -2.34
N ALA A 32 -13.85 1.30 -1.05
CA ALA A 32 -12.67 0.59 -0.55
C ALA A 32 -12.60 -0.86 -1.07
N GLN A 33 -13.75 -1.52 -1.17
CA GLN A 33 -13.86 -2.89 -1.69
C GLN A 33 -13.53 -2.99 -3.18
N GLU A 34 -13.99 -2.02 -3.98
CA GLU A 34 -13.64 -1.96 -5.41
C GLU A 34 -12.17 -1.59 -5.61
N ALA A 35 -11.65 -0.60 -4.87
CA ALA A 35 -10.26 -0.16 -5.00
C ALA A 35 -9.23 -1.26 -4.64
N TYR A 36 -9.62 -2.21 -3.77
CA TYR A 36 -8.79 -3.31 -3.31
C TYR A 36 -9.34 -4.70 -3.72
N ASP A 37 -9.98 -4.80 -4.88
CA ASP A 37 -10.60 -6.05 -5.37
C ASP A 37 -9.59 -7.08 -5.94
N ARG A 38 -8.35 -6.67 -6.18
CA ARG A 38 -7.23 -7.50 -6.65
C ARG A 38 -6.07 -7.48 -5.68
N GLU A 39 -5.32 -8.58 -5.66
CA GLU A 39 -4.08 -8.61 -4.90
C GLU A 39 -3.07 -7.62 -5.48
N VAL A 40 -2.44 -6.86 -4.60
CA VAL A 40 -1.57 -5.75 -4.96
C VAL A 40 -0.31 -5.75 -4.11
N SER A 41 0.80 -5.36 -4.72
CA SER A 41 2.02 -4.94 -4.06
C SER A 41 2.36 -3.54 -4.53
N SER A 42 2.53 -2.60 -3.60
CA SER A 42 2.91 -1.23 -3.91
C SER A 42 4.13 -0.83 -3.10
N ALA A 43 5.03 -0.09 -3.73
CA ALA A 43 6.16 0.52 -3.08
C ALA A 43 6.46 1.87 -3.72
N GLY A 44 7.14 2.73 -2.99
CA GLY A 44 7.40 4.07 -3.48
C GLY A 44 8.16 4.94 -2.50
N PHE A 45 8.17 6.23 -2.80
CA PHE A 45 8.82 7.26 -2.01
C PHE A 45 7.85 8.43 -1.81
N TRP A 46 7.77 8.90 -0.57
CA TRP A 46 7.11 10.15 -0.22
C TRP A 46 8.15 11.10 0.37
N PRO A 47 8.24 12.35 -0.11
CA PRO A 47 9.16 13.34 0.46
C PRO A 47 8.69 13.90 1.82
N GLY A 48 7.45 13.59 2.21
CA GLY A 48 6.80 14.10 3.43
C GLY A 48 5.46 14.77 3.12
N GLY A 49 4.62 14.96 4.14
CA GLY A 49 3.25 15.48 4.05
C GLY A 49 2.20 14.48 4.54
N GLY A 50 0.96 14.95 4.74
CA GLY A 50 -0.19 14.08 5.02
C GLY A 50 -0.09 13.22 6.30
N GLY A 51 0.71 13.64 7.29
CA GLY A 51 0.90 12.93 8.56
C GLY A 51 2.24 12.21 8.71
N ILE A 52 3.09 12.18 7.68
CA ILE A 52 4.50 11.78 7.79
C ILE A 52 5.37 13.00 7.47
N ASP A 53 6.11 13.52 8.45
CA ASP A 53 6.87 14.77 8.36
C ASP A 53 8.34 14.58 7.93
N TYR A 54 8.72 13.37 7.53
CA TYR A 54 10.05 13.03 7.03
C TYR A 54 9.97 12.25 5.71
N PRO A 55 11.02 12.33 4.86
CA PRO A 55 11.08 11.55 3.63
C PRO A 55 11.17 10.06 3.95
N ALA A 56 10.33 9.25 3.32
CA ALA A 56 10.23 7.83 3.60
C ALA A 56 10.00 7.01 2.34
N PHE A 57 10.68 5.86 2.26
CA PHE A 57 10.25 4.78 1.37
C PHE A 57 9.12 4.01 2.04
N TYR A 58 8.12 3.64 1.25
CA TYR A 58 7.02 2.78 1.72
C TYR A 58 6.96 1.52 0.89
N ALA A 59 6.47 0.45 1.51
CA ALA A 59 6.10 -0.79 0.84
C ALA A 59 4.95 -1.45 1.57
N TYR A 60 3.95 -1.91 0.84
CA TYR A 60 2.83 -2.68 1.38
C TYR A 60 2.29 -3.66 0.34
N ALA A 61 1.56 -4.65 0.83
CA ALA A 61 0.81 -5.58 0.00
C ALA A 61 -0.58 -5.84 0.59
N TYR A 62 -1.56 -6.03 -0.29
CA TYR A 62 -2.92 -6.41 0.08
C TYR A 62 -3.36 -7.65 -0.73
N PRO A 63 -3.84 -8.72 -0.07
CA PRO A 63 -3.72 -8.94 1.37
C PRO A 63 -2.25 -9.01 1.78
N THR A 64 -1.94 -8.62 3.02
CA THR A 64 -0.55 -8.66 3.50
C THR A 64 -0.12 -10.12 3.64
N PRO A 65 0.96 -10.56 2.94
CA PRO A 65 1.47 -11.91 3.10
C PRO A 65 1.91 -12.18 4.53
N ASN A 66 1.72 -13.41 4.99
CA ASN A 66 2.20 -13.82 6.31
C ASN A 66 3.71 -13.58 6.43
N GLY A 67 4.13 -12.94 7.52
CA GLY A 67 5.54 -12.62 7.77
C GLY A 67 6.09 -11.43 6.96
N TYR A 68 5.31 -10.77 6.10
CA TYR A 68 5.79 -9.69 5.23
C TYR A 68 6.55 -8.59 5.99
N ARG A 69 5.97 -8.10 7.09
CA ARG A 69 6.60 -7.06 7.93
C ARG A 69 7.87 -7.52 8.64
N ALA A 70 7.99 -8.81 8.92
CA ALA A 70 9.14 -9.40 9.64
C ALA A 70 10.23 -9.91 8.69
N ALA A 71 9.97 -9.91 7.38
CA ALA A 71 10.91 -10.41 6.40
C ALA A 71 12.15 -9.50 6.33
N THR A 72 13.33 -10.11 6.39
CA THR A 72 14.60 -9.40 6.19
C THR A 72 14.74 -9.02 4.72
N VAL A 73 15.05 -7.75 4.46
CA VAL A 73 15.36 -7.26 3.11
C VAL A 73 16.68 -7.88 2.66
N ARG A 74 16.71 -8.40 1.42
CA ARG A 74 17.91 -8.99 0.81
C ARG A 74 18.15 -8.37 -0.57
N PRO A 75 19.41 -8.30 -1.06
CA PRO A 75 20.64 -8.68 -0.35
C PRO A 75 20.89 -7.79 0.87
N ASP A 76 21.78 -8.22 1.76
CA ASP A 76 22.25 -7.36 2.84
C ASP A 76 22.87 -6.09 2.20
N ALA A 77 22.59 -4.93 2.79
CA ALA A 77 23.01 -3.63 2.26
C ALA A 77 24.53 -3.45 2.27
#